data_AF-A0A914P4A4-F1
#
_entry.id   AF-A0A914P4A4-F1
#
_cell.length_a   1.000
_cell.length_b   1.000
_cell.length_c   1.000
_cell.angle_alpha   90.00
_cell.angle_beta   90.00
_cell.angle_gamma   90.00
#
_symmetry.space_group_name_H-M   'P 1'
#
loop_
_entity.id
_entity.type
_entity.pdbx_description
1 polymer ?
#
loop_
_entity_poly.entity_id
_entity_poly.type
_entity_poly.pdbx_seq_one_letter_code
_entity_poly.pdbx_strand_id
1 'polypeptide(L)'
;MFAAKLIVTITIFALIIILFIDDSFVRLQQYDYDVIQYTEDPYTFYADIHNHTKLLFDHCDLTELDPWDPTIQKYLSPLKDPTKNCKPKTKQLTKLENGQLYLYLNLNNTIKCQRRCLLPESDYSLKFEEWIEIQNGTRPFCDILEVECAEIFKNGSSNSFYKFLHSQIYRADPPPKEVIPEENLSKPDVHIILFDSVSESQFVRSMPKTRHVLREYYESISFRHLNKIGLNSRPNGFGLLLGKSIYNIAKSPMSKGYESDYKNNEYCNGYLDNDTFIGYRFQDDGYVSMMSEDWALGVFNWPNCKGFKTKPTNHYMRPFQLRLEGNKKWISPGMSEIIHKGLCRETFHYQMAYLQDFINKYPDKPKFSLTWMSYLAHNDQNALYHTDDYFYNFFNDNKEKFNNSFVLVMGDHGNRFGWLRKTSVGEIEDNNPFLFLSVPASLRRNTTYTDTLKQNAKKLMTHYDIYATLTEITNVSCYFKLNFLGVGETHL
;
A
#
# COMPACT_ATOMS: atom_id res chain seq x y z
N MET A 1 -33.74 39.82 14.19
CA MET A 1 -32.41 40.16 14.77
C MET A 1 -31.82 39.06 15.66
N PHE A 2 -32.62 38.27 16.38
CA PHE A 2 -32.14 37.17 17.23
C PHE A 2 -31.58 35.95 16.47
N ALA A 3 -32.24 35.53 15.38
CA ALA A 3 -31.80 34.37 14.58
C ALA A 3 -30.42 34.56 13.92
N ALA A 4 -30.12 35.78 13.46
CA ALA A 4 -28.81 36.10 12.87
C ALA A 4 -27.68 36.05 13.90
N LYS A 5 -27.94 36.48 15.15
CA LYS A 5 -26.95 36.37 16.24
C LYS A 5 -26.68 34.91 16.61
N LEU A 6 -27.73 34.08 16.67
CA LEU A 6 -27.61 32.66 17.00
C LEU A 6 -26.80 31.89 15.94
N ILE A 7 -27.03 32.17 14.65
CA ILE A 7 -26.27 31.55 13.56
C ILE A 7 -24.79 31.93 13.64
N VAL A 8 -24.49 33.22 13.85
CA VAL A 8 -23.10 33.67 14.00
C VAL A 8 -22.42 33.01 15.19
N THR A 9 -23.11 32.86 16.33
CA THR A 9 -22.55 32.18 17.51
C THR A 9 -22.28 30.69 17.24
N ILE A 10 -23.18 29.97 16.55
CA ILE A 10 -23.00 28.56 16.20
C ILE A 10 -21.83 28.39 15.22
N THR A 11 -21.70 29.26 14.22
CA THR A 11 -20.59 29.20 13.25
C THR A 11 -19.24 29.47 13.92
N ILE A 12 -19.17 30.43 14.85
CA ILE A 12 -17.97 30.70 15.63
C ILE A 12 -17.62 29.49 16.51
N PHE A 13 -18.61 28.87 17.17
CA PHE A 13 -18.37 27.70 18.01
C PHE A 13 -17.90 26.48 17.19
N ALA A 14 -18.45 26.28 15.99
CA ALA A 14 -18.00 25.23 15.06
C ALA A 14 -16.58 25.48 14.55
N LEU A 15 -16.22 26.73 14.24
CA LEU A 15 -14.85 27.10 13.86
C LEU A 15 -13.86 26.90 15.01
N ILE A 16 -14.25 27.22 16.24
CA ILE A 16 -13.43 26.97 17.44
C ILE A 16 -13.22 25.46 17.63
N ILE A 17 -14.27 24.64 17.51
CA ILE A 17 -14.13 23.17 17.60
C ILE A 17 -13.23 22.62 16.51
N ILE A 18 -13.35 23.11 15.27
CA ILE A 18 -12.46 22.70 14.16
C ILE A 18 -11.01 23.08 14.47
N LEU A 19 -10.77 24.30 14.95
CA LEU A 19 -9.42 24.76 15.35
C LEU A 19 -8.86 23.93 16.52
N PHE A 20 -9.68 23.53 17.50
CA PHE A 20 -9.25 22.66 18.58
C PHE A 20 -8.99 21.22 18.14
N ILE A 21 -9.74 20.68 17.16
CA ILE A 21 -9.50 19.35 16.58
C ILE A 21 -8.21 19.38 15.73
N ASP A 22 -7.97 20.43 14.96
CA ASP A 22 -6.76 20.59 14.15
C ASP A 22 -5.52 20.76 15.05
N ASP A 23 -5.61 21.58 16.11
CA ASP A 23 -4.53 21.82 17.06
C ASP A 23 -4.26 20.62 17.99
N SER A 24 -5.25 19.74 18.20
CA SER A 24 -5.05 18.47 18.93
C SER A 24 -4.51 17.36 18.01
N PHE A 25 -4.85 17.36 16.72
CA PHE A 25 -4.26 16.48 15.71
C PHE A 25 -2.79 16.83 15.45
N VAL A 26 -2.46 18.12 15.34
CA VAL A 26 -1.08 18.63 15.24
C VAL A 26 -0.30 18.32 16.52
N ARG A 27 -0.89 18.48 17.72
CA ARG A 27 -0.22 18.09 18.97
C ARG A 27 0.04 16.59 19.11
N LEU A 28 -0.84 15.73 18.60
CA LEU A 28 -0.60 14.28 18.57
C LEU A 28 0.53 13.93 17.59
N GLN A 29 0.58 14.57 16.42
CA GLN A 29 1.69 14.41 15.47
C GLN A 29 3.02 14.94 16.01
N GLN A 30 2.98 16.04 16.77
CA GLN A 30 4.17 16.63 17.37
C GLN A 30 4.65 15.85 18.59
N TYR A 31 3.73 15.25 19.37
CA TYR A 31 4.07 14.27 20.40
C TYR A 31 4.75 13.03 19.81
N ASP A 32 4.30 12.52 18.67
CA ASP A 32 5.01 11.46 17.93
C ASP A 32 6.42 11.91 17.51
N TYR A 33 6.61 13.17 17.13
CA TYR A 33 7.92 13.72 16.77
C TYR A 33 8.87 13.86 17.99
N ASP A 34 8.33 14.33 19.12
CA ASP A 34 9.08 14.50 20.38
C ASP A 34 9.41 13.14 21.02
N VAL A 35 8.53 12.14 20.94
CA VAL A 35 8.81 10.76 21.39
C VAL A 35 9.88 10.10 20.54
N ILE A 36 9.98 10.40 19.24
CA ILE A 36 11.04 9.89 18.36
C ILE A 36 12.42 10.50 18.67
N GLN A 37 12.48 11.73 19.20
CA GLN A 37 13.75 12.36 19.61
C GLN A 37 14.18 12.02 21.04
N TYR A 38 13.27 11.61 21.93
CA TYR A 38 13.55 11.43 23.36
C TYR A 38 13.73 9.98 23.84
N THR A 39 13.70 8.96 22.98
CA THR A 39 14.14 7.62 23.38
C THR A 39 15.65 7.49 23.32
N GLU A 40 16.36 8.31 24.11
CA GLU A 40 17.69 7.98 24.59
C GLU A 40 17.56 6.99 25.76
N ASP A 41 18.01 5.77 25.51
CA ASP A 41 18.72 4.89 26.44
C ASP A 41 18.00 4.41 27.74
N PRO A 42 17.27 3.27 27.72
CA PRO A 42 16.88 2.56 28.93
C PRO A 42 17.94 1.50 29.31
N TYR A 43 19.24 1.81 29.24
CA TYR A 43 20.30 0.92 29.71
C TYR A 43 20.80 1.33 31.10
N THR A 44 19.92 1.21 32.11
CA THR A 44 20.36 1.08 33.51
C THR A 44 19.49 0.07 34.25
N PHE A 45 19.55 -1.19 33.81
CA PHE A 45 19.35 -2.32 34.71
C PHE A 45 20.11 -3.54 34.16
N TYR A 46 20.63 -4.36 35.05
CA TYR A 46 21.37 -5.62 34.82
C TYR A 46 22.90 -5.55 34.75
N ALA A 47 23.49 -5.45 35.94
CA ALA A 47 24.74 -6.10 36.28
C ALA A 47 24.49 -7.15 37.37
N ASP A 48 23.68 -8.19 37.10
CA ASP A 48 23.65 -9.38 37.98
C ASP A 48 23.02 -10.67 37.37
N ILE A 49 23.17 -10.94 36.06
CA ILE A 49 22.64 -12.18 35.46
C ILE A 49 23.61 -12.77 34.43
N HIS A 50 24.82 -13.16 34.85
CA HIS A 50 25.76 -13.83 33.95
C HIS A 50 25.64 -15.37 33.91
N ASN A 51 24.94 -16.00 34.86
CA ASN A 51 24.84 -17.47 34.92
C ASN A 51 23.46 -18.05 34.56
N HIS A 52 22.38 -17.25 34.53
CA HIS A 52 21.04 -17.69 34.10
C HIS A 52 20.66 -17.31 32.66
N THR A 53 21.47 -16.47 32.00
CA THR A 53 21.18 -15.92 30.67
C THR A 53 21.34 -16.93 29.54
N LYS A 54 22.18 -17.96 29.68
CA LYS A 54 22.39 -18.95 28.62
C LYS A 54 21.09 -19.73 28.30
N LEU A 55 20.39 -20.19 29.34
CA LEU A 55 19.16 -20.98 29.21
C LEU A 55 17.96 -20.21 28.65
N LEU A 56 17.88 -18.89 28.85
CA LEU A 56 16.75 -18.07 28.40
C LEU A 56 16.79 -17.74 26.90
N PHE A 57 17.96 -17.87 26.27
CA PHE A 57 18.19 -17.50 24.86
C PHE A 57 18.60 -18.68 23.98
N ASP A 58 18.57 -19.91 24.50
CA ASP A 58 18.94 -21.13 23.75
C ASP A 58 17.86 -21.55 22.72
N HIS A 59 16.64 -21.01 22.83
CA HIS A 59 15.53 -21.29 21.90
C HIS A 59 14.64 -20.05 21.71
N CYS A 60 14.07 -19.90 20.51
CA CYS A 60 13.08 -18.87 20.19
C CYS A 60 11.71 -19.53 20.10
N ASP A 61 10.88 -19.34 21.13
CA ASP A 61 9.52 -19.86 21.16
C ASP A 61 8.58 -19.00 20.31
N LEU A 62 8.30 -19.50 19.10
CA LEU A 62 7.32 -18.89 18.21
C LEU A 62 5.91 -19.21 18.72
N THR A 63 5.28 -18.20 19.33
CA THR A 63 3.95 -18.36 19.92
C THR A 63 2.87 -18.41 18.83
N GLU A 64 2.02 -19.44 18.86
CA GLU A 64 0.77 -19.43 18.10
C GLU A 64 -0.30 -18.67 18.91
N LEU A 65 -0.76 -17.54 18.36
CA LEU A 65 -1.85 -16.78 18.96
C LEU A 65 -3.21 -17.39 18.62
N ASP A 66 -4.12 -17.40 19.59
CA ASP A 66 -5.55 -17.58 19.32
C ASP A 66 -6.11 -16.28 18.71
N PRO A 67 -6.55 -16.28 17.44
CA PRO A 67 -7.15 -15.09 16.85
C PRO A 67 -8.41 -14.62 17.57
N TRP A 68 -9.06 -15.44 18.40
CA TRP A 68 -10.26 -15.08 19.16
C TRP A 68 -10.02 -15.00 20.67
N ASP A 69 -8.78 -14.74 21.09
CA ASP A 69 -8.40 -14.67 22.50
C ASP A 69 -9.41 -13.83 23.33
N PRO A 70 -9.91 -14.35 24.47
CA PRO A 70 -10.93 -13.68 25.28
C PRO A 70 -10.59 -12.24 25.68
N THR A 71 -9.31 -11.91 25.82
CA THR A 71 -8.85 -10.58 26.23
C THR A 71 -9.10 -9.51 25.17
N ILE A 72 -9.21 -9.90 23.89
CA ILE A 72 -9.43 -8.98 22.76
C ILE A 72 -10.87 -8.94 22.25
N GLN A 73 -11.70 -9.93 22.59
CA GLN A 73 -13.08 -10.07 22.05
C GLN A 73 -13.93 -8.80 22.18
N LYS A 74 -13.82 -8.10 23.32
CA LYS A 74 -14.57 -6.86 23.58
C LYS A 74 -14.20 -5.69 22.64
N TYR A 75 -13.09 -5.78 21.92
CA TYR A 75 -12.65 -4.78 20.96
C TYR A 75 -12.96 -5.15 19.50
N LEU A 76 -13.52 -6.34 19.26
CA LEU A 76 -13.88 -6.81 17.93
C LEU A 76 -15.29 -6.32 17.57
N SER A 77 -15.45 -5.87 16.34
CA SER A 77 -16.70 -5.34 15.80
C SER A 77 -16.95 -5.89 14.39
N PRO A 78 -17.32 -7.17 14.25
CA PRO A 78 -17.44 -7.84 12.96
C PRO A 78 -18.56 -7.29 12.05
N LEU A 79 -19.50 -6.54 12.63
CA LEU A 79 -20.59 -5.89 11.88
C LEU A 79 -20.25 -4.45 11.48
N LYS A 80 -19.02 -3.99 11.74
CA LYS A 80 -18.58 -2.65 11.34
C LYS A 80 -18.46 -2.60 9.82
N ASP A 81 -19.23 -1.70 9.24
CA ASP A 81 -19.20 -1.41 7.82
C ASP A 81 -19.44 0.10 7.66
N PRO A 82 -18.40 0.89 7.34
CA PRO A 82 -18.51 2.33 7.17
C PRO A 82 -19.37 2.72 5.95
N THR A 83 -19.63 1.78 5.04
CA THR A 83 -20.36 2.00 3.79
C THR A 83 -21.83 1.57 3.83
N LYS A 84 -22.23 0.77 4.83
CA LYS A 84 -23.58 0.17 4.95
C LYS A 84 -24.75 1.12 4.69
N ASN A 85 -24.65 2.36 5.16
CA ASN A 85 -25.70 3.39 5.04
C ASN A 85 -25.30 4.53 4.09
N CYS A 86 -24.26 4.34 3.29
CA CYS A 86 -23.81 5.36 2.37
C CYS A 86 -24.81 5.51 1.21
N LYS A 87 -25.17 6.75 0.91
CA LYS A 87 -25.99 7.10 -0.25
C LYS A 87 -25.17 8.01 -1.16
N PRO A 88 -24.95 7.63 -2.43
CA PRO A 88 -24.19 8.46 -3.36
C PRO A 88 -24.80 9.86 -3.47
N LYS A 89 -23.96 10.88 -3.26
CA LYS A 89 -24.33 12.31 -3.39
C LYS A 89 -23.81 12.91 -4.70
N THR A 90 -22.80 12.28 -5.29
CA THR A 90 -22.21 12.67 -6.56
C THR A 90 -22.80 11.81 -7.66
N LYS A 91 -23.30 12.44 -8.73
CA LYS A 91 -23.58 11.75 -9.98
C LYS A 91 -22.31 11.75 -10.83
N GLN A 92 -21.81 10.56 -11.18
CA GLN A 92 -20.70 10.43 -12.12
C GLN A 92 -21.19 10.78 -13.54
N LEU A 93 -20.65 11.86 -14.12
CA LEU A 93 -21.02 12.37 -15.45
C LEU A 93 -20.04 11.91 -16.53
N THR A 94 -18.89 11.35 -16.16
CA THR A 94 -17.89 10.82 -17.09
C THR A 94 -17.49 9.41 -16.74
N LYS A 95 -17.20 8.58 -17.75
CA LYS A 95 -16.71 7.22 -17.57
C LYS A 95 -15.54 6.97 -18.51
N LEU A 96 -14.55 6.25 -18.01
CA LEU A 96 -13.43 5.76 -18.81
C LEU A 96 -13.70 4.27 -19.07
N GLU A 97 -13.92 3.90 -20.33
CA GLU A 97 -14.21 2.52 -20.74
C GLU A 97 -13.25 2.12 -21.86
N ASN A 98 -12.50 1.03 -21.68
CA ASN A 98 -11.53 0.54 -22.66
C ASN A 98 -10.55 1.63 -23.16
N GLY A 99 -10.14 2.53 -22.25
CA GLY A 99 -9.25 3.66 -22.53
C GLY A 99 -9.91 4.82 -23.27
N GLN A 100 -11.22 4.81 -23.47
CA GLN A 100 -11.98 5.90 -24.10
C GLN A 100 -12.82 6.63 -23.06
N LEU A 101 -12.78 7.97 -23.12
CA LEU A 101 -13.54 8.83 -22.23
C LEU A 101 -14.90 9.15 -22.83
N TYR A 102 -15.95 8.92 -22.03
CA TYR A 102 -17.34 9.22 -22.36
C TYR A 102 -17.92 10.22 -21.36
N LEU A 103 -18.65 11.20 -21.87
CA LEU A 103 -19.41 12.20 -21.14
C LEU A 103 -20.91 11.92 -21.31
N TYR A 104 -21.58 11.74 -20.17
CA TYR A 104 -23.02 11.50 -20.03
C TYR A 104 -23.72 12.77 -19.56
N LEU A 105 -23.51 13.85 -20.30
CA LEU A 105 -24.10 15.15 -20.06
C LEU A 105 -24.50 15.78 -21.40
N ASN A 106 -25.67 16.42 -21.45
CA ASN A 106 -26.08 17.20 -22.60
C ASN A 106 -25.33 18.52 -22.60
N LEU A 107 -24.34 18.63 -23.48
CA LEU A 107 -23.62 19.87 -23.71
C LEU A 107 -24.56 20.88 -24.39
N ASN A 108 -24.44 22.15 -24.01
CA ASN A 108 -25.08 23.29 -24.65
C ASN A 108 -24.05 24.42 -24.79
N ASN A 109 -24.45 25.57 -25.34
CA ASN A 109 -23.52 26.68 -25.58
C ASN A 109 -22.96 27.32 -24.29
N THR A 110 -23.48 26.98 -23.11
CA THR A 110 -23.01 27.51 -21.82
C THR A 110 -22.24 26.48 -21.00
N ILE A 111 -22.18 25.21 -21.37
CA ILE A 111 -21.48 24.17 -20.60
C ILE A 111 -20.23 23.74 -21.37
N LYS A 112 -19.07 23.85 -20.72
CA LYS A 112 -17.81 23.34 -21.24
C LYS A 112 -17.27 22.25 -20.32
N CYS A 113 -16.91 21.11 -20.90
CA CYS A 113 -16.25 20.00 -20.21
C CYS A 113 -14.87 19.78 -20.81
N GLN A 114 -13.85 19.72 -19.96
CA GLN A 114 -12.46 19.56 -20.35
C GLN A 114 -11.80 18.44 -19.54
N ARG A 115 -10.73 17.89 -20.11
CA ARG A 115 -9.88 16.89 -19.50
C ARG A 115 -8.42 17.32 -19.55
N ARG A 116 -7.59 16.81 -18.65
CA ARG A 116 -6.13 16.90 -18.74
C ARG A 116 -5.47 15.68 -18.11
N CYS A 117 -4.30 15.32 -18.61
CA CYS A 117 -3.48 14.29 -18.00
C CYS A 117 -2.68 14.86 -16.83
N LEU A 118 -2.52 14.03 -15.79
CA LEU A 118 -1.67 14.30 -14.63
C LEU A 118 -0.46 13.38 -14.72
N LEU A 119 0.72 13.93 -15.03
CA LEU A 119 1.94 13.13 -15.16
C LEU A 119 2.77 13.21 -13.87
N PRO A 120 3.35 12.10 -13.40
CA PRO A 120 4.22 12.11 -12.25
C PRO A 120 5.55 12.80 -12.59
N GLU A 121 5.98 13.75 -11.76
CA GLU A 121 7.34 14.27 -11.80
C GLU A 121 8.19 13.67 -10.68
N SER A 122 7.69 13.74 -9.43
CA SER A 122 8.32 13.18 -8.22
C SER A 122 7.24 12.70 -7.25
N ASP A 123 7.64 12.22 -6.06
CA ASP A 123 6.70 11.90 -4.98
C ASP A 123 5.91 13.10 -4.44
N TYR A 124 6.36 14.33 -4.73
CA TYR A 124 5.72 15.56 -4.26
C TYR A 124 5.24 16.49 -5.37
N SER A 125 5.44 16.15 -6.65
CA SER A 125 5.12 17.05 -7.76
C SER A 125 4.56 16.37 -8.99
N LEU A 126 3.71 17.13 -9.69
CA LEU A 126 3.00 16.72 -10.89
C LEU A 126 3.28 17.68 -12.03
N LYS A 127 3.23 17.16 -13.25
CA LYS A 127 3.09 17.98 -14.44
C LYS A 127 1.65 17.90 -14.93
N PHE A 128 0.98 19.05 -14.95
CA PHE A 128 -0.33 19.19 -15.60
C PHE A 128 -0.13 19.37 -17.10
N GLU A 129 -0.81 18.55 -17.90
CA GLU A 129 -1.00 18.86 -19.32
C GLU A 129 -2.06 19.95 -19.50
N GLU A 130 -2.16 20.46 -20.73
CA GLU A 130 -3.17 21.43 -21.11
C GLU A 130 -4.59 20.86 -21.01
N TRP A 131 -5.55 21.73 -20.73
CA TRP A 131 -6.96 21.37 -20.74
C TRP A 131 -7.46 21.22 -22.17
N ILE A 132 -7.91 20.01 -22.50
CA ILE A 132 -8.46 19.66 -23.81
C ILE A 132 -9.96 19.44 -23.66
N GLU A 133 -10.75 19.98 -24.57
CA GLU A 133 -12.20 19.75 -24.57
C GLU A 133 -12.54 18.28 -24.78
N ILE A 134 -13.52 17.78 -24.03
CA ILE A 134 -13.91 16.38 -24.11
C ILE A 134 -14.77 16.16 -25.35
N GLN A 135 -14.29 15.29 -26.24
CA GLN A 135 -15.09 14.68 -27.28
C GLN A 135 -15.32 13.20 -26.90
N ASN A 136 -16.57 12.75 -26.99
CA ASN A 136 -16.93 11.38 -26.63
C ASN A 136 -16.14 10.36 -27.46
N GLY A 137 -15.61 9.34 -26.78
CA GLY A 137 -14.80 8.28 -27.41
C GLY A 137 -13.32 8.64 -27.60
N THR A 138 -12.88 9.84 -27.16
CA THR A 138 -11.46 10.20 -27.20
C THR A 138 -10.63 9.38 -26.22
N ARG A 139 -9.37 9.10 -26.61
CA ARG A 139 -8.42 8.33 -25.80
C ARG A 139 -7.42 9.27 -25.10
N PRO A 140 -7.44 9.36 -23.76
CA PRO A 140 -6.37 10.00 -23.00
C PRO A 140 -5.12 9.12 -22.99
N PHE A 141 -3.96 9.73 -23.18
CA PHE A 141 -2.66 9.05 -23.26
C PHE A 141 -1.90 9.10 -21.92
N CYS A 142 -2.58 8.77 -20.84
CA CYS A 142 -2.03 8.83 -19.48
C CYS A 142 -2.80 7.94 -18.52
N ASP A 143 -2.15 7.53 -17.43
CA ASP A 143 -2.76 6.72 -16.40
C ASP A 143 -3.80 7.51 -15.59
N ILE A 144 -3.46 8.73 -15.20
CA ILE A 144 -4.30 9.57 -14.33
C ILE A 144 -4.85 10.75 -15.11
N LEU A 145 -6.17 10.87 -15.12
CA LEU A 145 -6.92 11.86 -15.88
C LEU A 145 -7.83 12.68 -14.98
N GLU A 146 -7.70 13.99 -15.03
CA GLU A 146 -8.65 14.91 -14.40
C GLU A 146 -9.67 15.41 -15.41
N VAL A 147 -10.93 15.47 -15.00
CA VAL A 147 -12.03 16.06 -15.74
C VAL A 147 -12.65 17.20 -14.93
N GLU A 148 -12.99 18.28 -15.62
CA GLU A 148 -13.75 19.40 -15.08
C GLU A 148 -14.85 19.83 -16.06
N CYS A 149 -16.06 20.06 -15.55
CA CYS A 149 -17.12 20.76 -16.31
C CYS A 149 -17.57 22.02 -15.56
N ALA A 150 -17.73 23.09 -16.33
CA ALA A 150 -18.15 24.38 -15.82
C ALA A 150 -19.22 25.00 -16.70
N GLU A 151 -20.11 25.77 -16.06
CA GLU A 151 -21.01 26.68 -16.76
C GLU A 151 -20.28 28.00 -17.03
N ILE A 152 -20.36 28.48 -18.26
CA ILE A 152 -19.76 29.70 -18.78
C ILE A 152 -20.86 30.76 -18.87
N PHE A 153 -20.71 31.84 -18.11
CA PHE A 153 -21.64 32.95 -18.10
C PHE A 153 -21.30 33.98 -19.18
N LYS A 154 -22.28 34.80 -19.56
CA LYS A 154 -22.12 35.84 -20.60
C LYS A 154 -21.01 36.86 -20.30
N ASN A 155 -20.68 37.07 -19.03
CA ASN A 155 -19.59 37.95 -18.60
C ASN A 155 -18.19 37.30 -18.72
N GLY A 156 -18.10 36.08 -19.27
CA GLY A 156 -16.86 35.32 -19.41
C GLY A 156 -16.43 34.57 -18.14
N SER A 157 -17.12 34.76 -17.01
CA SER A 157 -16.85 33.98 -15.79
C SER A 157 -17.34 32.54 -15.95
N SER A 158 -16.71 31.62 -15.20
CA SER A 158 -17.10 30.22 -15.18
C SER A 158 -17.39 29.75 -13.75
N ASN A 159 -18.32 28.82 -13.61
CA ASN A 159 -18.60 28.13 -12.35
C ASN A 159 -18.48 26.62 -12.54
N SER A 160 -17.48 26.03 -11.89
CA SER A 160 -17.23 24.59 -11.90
C SER A 160 -18.30 23.86 -11.09
N PHE A 161 -19.01 22.93 -11.72
CA PHE A 161 -20.07 22.15 -11.07
C PHE A 161 -19.76 20.65 -11.04
N TYR A 162 -18.77 20.19 -11.80
CA TYR A 162 -18.35 18.80 -11.84
C TYR A 162 -16.83 18.69 -11.94
N LYS A 163 -16.26 17.86 -11.09
CA LYS A 163 -14.87 17.44 -11.14
C LYS A 163 -14.81 15.94 -10.93
N PHE A 164 -13.89 15.28 -11.61
CA PHE A 164 -13.68 13.85 -11.42
C PHE A 164 -12.24 13.47 -11.72
N LEU A 165 -11.77 12.44 -11.03
CA LEU A 165 -10.45 11.87 -11.22
C LEU A 165 -10.60 10.41 -11.67
N HIS A 166 -10.11 10.12 -12.87
CA HIS A 166 -10.08 8.77 -13.43
C HIS A 166 -8.67 8.21 -13.35
N SER A 167 -8.59 6.88 -13.25
CA SER A 167 -7.36 6.11 -13.36
C SER A 167 -7.55 5.00 -14.41
N GLN A 168 -6.50 4.70 -15.16
CA GLN A 168 -6.39 3.59 -16.09
C GLN A 168 -4.93 3.15 -16.20
N ILE A 169 -4.67 2.05 -16.88
CA ILE A 169 -3.30 1.70 -17.32
C ILE A 169 -3.15 2.01 -18.80
N TYR A 170 -2.45 3.10 -19.08
CA TYR A 170 -2.14 3.54 -20.44
C TYR A 170 -0.83 2.92 -20.94
N ARG A 171 -0.95 1.93 -21.81
CA ARG A 171 0.18 1.34 -22.55
C ARG A 171 0.53 2.25 -23.74
N ALA A 172 1.72 2.86 -23.71
CA ALA A 172 2.24 3.64 -24.82
C ALA A 172 2.72 2.74 -25.97
N ASP A 173 2.51 3.20 -27.20
CA ASP A 173 3.02 2.56 -28.42
C ASP A 173 4.10 3.46 -29.09
N PRO A 174 5.30 2.95 -29.40
CA PRO A 174 5.81 1.63 -29.04
C PRO A 174 6.08 1.52 -27.52
N PRO A 175 6.08 0.30 -26.96
CA PRO A 175 6.40 0.11 -25.55
C PRO A 175 7.80 0.65 -25.22
N PRO A 176 8.05 1.12 -23.98
CA PRO A 176 9.39 1.48 -23.52
C PRO A 176 10.35 0.31 -23.77
N LYS A 177 11.55 0.61 -24.29
CA LYS A 177 12.65 -0.31 -24.71
C LYS A 177 12.33 -1.79 -24.51
N GLU A 178 12.05 -2.49 -25.60
CA GLU A 178 11.96 -3.94 -25.58
C GLU A 178 13.33 -4.54 -25.21
N VAL A 179 13.45 -5.02 -23.97
CA VAL A 179 14.45 -6.02 -23.65
C VAL A 179 13.93 -7.31 -24.27
N ILE A 180 14.58 -7.76 -25.34
CA ILE A 180 14.29 -9.06 -25.95
C ILE A 180 14.67 -10.10 -24.89
N PRO A 181 13.72 -10.88 -24.33
CA PRO A 181 14.09 -11.92 -23.38
C PRO A 181 15.00 -12.92 -24.10
N GLU A 182 16.21 -13.12 -23.58
CA GLU A 182 16.96 -14.31 -23.93
C GLU A 182 16.17 -15.50 -23.37
N GLU A 183 15.72 -16.37 -24.28
CA GLU A 183 14.95 -17.60 -24.07
C GLU A 183 13.41 -17.54 -24.05
N ASN A 184 12.82 -18.57 -24.67
CA ASN A 184 11.39 -18.87 -24.81
C ASN A 184 10.68 -19.25 -23.50
N LEU A 185 11.17 -18.83 -22.32
CA LEU A 185 10.51 -19.11 -21.04
C LEU A 185 9.60 -17.95 -20.61
N SER A 186 8.32 -18.27 -20.41
CA SER A 186 7.35 -17.34 -19.82
C SER A 186 7.70 -17.07 -18.35
N LYS A 187 8.29 -15.91 -18.08
CA LYS A 187 8.55 -15.42 -16.72
C LYS A 187 7.21 -15.23 -15.98
N PRO A 188 7.06 -15.68 -14.72
CA PRO A 188 5.84 -15.51 -13.95
C PRO A 188 5.70 -14.07 -13.50
N ASP A 189 4.46 -13.60 -13.38
CA ASP A 189 4.20 -12.29 -12.80
C ASP A 189 4.51 -12.27 -11.29
N VAL A 190 4.73 -11.09 -10.73
CA VAL A 190 4.96 -10.88 -9.30
C VAL A 190 4.04 -9.77 -8.81
N HIS A 191 3.14 -10.11 -7.89
CA HIS A 191 2.15 -9.18 -7.34
C HIS A 191 2.26 -9.12 -5.82
N ILE A 192 2.53 -7.92 -5.29
CA ILE A 192 2.51 -7.62 -3.85
C ILE A 192 1.26 -6.79 -3.57
N ILE A 193 0.30 -7.39 -2.86
CA ILE A 193 -0.93 -6.74 -2.38
C ILE A 193 -0.78 -6.59 -0.86
N LEU A 194 -0.47 -5.37 -0.43
CA LEU A 194 -0.10 -5.07 0.95
C LEU A 194 -1.20 -4.26 1.65
N PHE A 195 -1.57 -4.71 2.85
CA PHE A 195 -2.51 -4.04 3.73
C PHE A 195 -1.75 -3.48 4.94
N ASP A 196 -1.73 -2.16 5.05
CA ASP A 196 -1.02 -1.49 6.12
C ASP A 196 -1.66 -1.79 7.48
N SER A 197 -0.83 -2.10 8.49
CA SER A 197 -1.26 -2.31 9.87
C SER A 197 -2.17 -3.53 10.10
N VAL A 198 -1.94 -4.64 9.37
CA VAL A 198 -2.71 -5.88 9.49
C VAL A 198 -1.85 -7.04 9.96
N SER A 199 -2.24 -7.66 11.07
CA SER A 199 -1.61 -8.86 11.64
C SER A 199 -2.19 -10.17 11.07
N GLU A 200 -1.47 -11.28 11.22
CA GLU A 200 -1.96 -12.63 10.87
C GLU A 200 -3.32 -12.92 11.52
N SER A 201 -3.40 -12.72 12.84
CA SER A 201 -4.63 -12.97 13.61
C SER A 201 -5.77 -12.03 13.18
N GLN A 202 -5.49 -10.76 12.88
CA GLN A 202 -6.51 -9.83 12.36
C GLN A 202 -7.04 -10.30 11.01
N PHE A 203 -6.18 -10.69 10.08
CA PHE A 203 -6.61 -11.20 8.77
C PHE A 203 -7.44 -12.48 8.92
N VAL A 204 -7.01 -13.41 9.78
CA VAL A 204 -7.75 -14.65 10.06
C VAL A 204 -9.16 -14.37 10.60
N ARG A 205 -9.30 -13.40 11.50
CA ARG A 205 -10.62 -13.01 12.04
C ARG A 205 -11.52 -12.34 11.00
N SER A 206 -10.95 -11.44 10.20
CA SER A 206 -11.73 -10.45 9.43
C SER A 206 -11.94 -10.81 7.96
N MET A 207 -11.11 -11.71 7.42
CA MET A 207 -11.10 -12.06 5.99
C MET A 207 -11.26 -13.58 5.73
N PRO A 208 -12.22 -14.29 6.37
CA PRO A 208 -12.31 -15.75 6.27
C PRO A 208 -12.58 -16.27 4.84
N LYS A 209 -13.42 -15.58 4.04
CA LYS A 209 -13.73 -16.00 2.66
C LYS A 209 -12.52 -15.78 1.76
N THR A 210 -11.88 -14.62 1.86
CA THR A 210 -10.66 -14.30 1.11
C THR A 210 -9.56 -15.29 1.44
N ARG A 211 -9.35 -15.56 2.74
CA ARG A 211 -8.40 -16.57 3.21
C ARG A 211 -8.71 -17.97 2.66
N HIS A 212 -9.98 -18.35 2.59
CA HIS A 212 -10.38 -19.62 1.99
C HIS A 212 -9.97 -19.68 0.51
N VAL A 213 -10.22 -18.64 -0.28
CA VAL A 213 -9.80 -18.64 -1.70
C VAL A 213 -8.30 -18.72 -1.85
N LEU A 214 -7.54 -17.95 -1.07
CA LEU A 214 -6.08 -17.99 -1.08
C LEU A 214 -5.54 -19.39 -0.76
N ARG A 215 -6.11 -20.07 0.24
CA ARG A 215 -5.66 -21.40 0.64
C ARG A 215 -6.07 -22.50 -0.34
N GLU A 216 -7.31 -22.50 -0.79
CA GLU A 216 -7.84 -23.65 -1.55
C GLU A 216 -7.57 -23.55 -3.06
N TYR A 217 -7.57 -22.34 -3.63
CA TYR A 217 -7.37 -22.17 -5.09
C TYR A 217 -5.96 -21.69 -5.44
N TYR A 218 -5.38 -20.84 -4.60
CA TYR A 218 -4.01 -20.38 -4.81
C TYR A 218 -2.99 -21.28 -4.13
N GLU A 219 -3.44 -22.26 -3.33
CA GLU A 219 -2.58 -23.13 -2.51
C GLU A 219 -1.55 -22.31 -1.73
N SER A 220 -1.94 -21.10 -1.31
CA SER A 220 -1.02 -20.15 -0.71
C SER A 220 -0.53 -20.67 0.63
N ILE A 221 0.77 -20.52 0.88
CA ILE A 221 1.40 -20.86 2.15
C ILE A 221 1.31 -19.63 3.06
N SER A 222 0.79 -19.84 4.29
CA SER A 222 0.76 -18.81 5.34
C SER A 222 2.05 -18.86 6.13
N PHE A 223 2.73 -17.71 6.21
CA PHE A 223 3.97 -17.50 6.95
C PHE A 223 3.65 -16.80 8.26
N ARG A 224 3.24 -17.59 9.27
CA ARG A 224 2.68 -17.08 10.53
C ARG A 224 3.67 -16.33 11.42
N HIS A 225 4.96 -16.45 11.12
CA HIS A 225 6.05 -15.88 11.91
C HIS A 225 6.87 -14.86 11.12
N LEU A 226 6.22 -14.14 10.20
CA LEU A 226 6.78 -12.91 9.66
C LEU A 226 6.78 -11.85 10.76
N ASN A 227 7.96 -11.34 11.08
CA ASN A 227 8.15 -10.30 12.07
C ASN A 227 8.44 -8.95 11.38
N LYS A 228 7.90 -7.88 11.94
CA LYS A 228 8.23 -6.53 11.50
C LYS A 228 9.68 -6.20 11.89
N ILE A 229 10.40 -5.51 11.01
CA ILE A 229 11.77 -5.03 11.22
C ILE A 229 11.79 -3.84 12.19
N GLY A 230 10.80 -2.97 12.07
CA GLY A 230 10.78 -1.72 12.83
C GLY A 230 9.38 -1.25 13.14
N LEU A 231 9.31 -0.10 13.81
CA LEU A 231 8.08 0.34 14.47
C LEU A 231 6.90 0.47 13.51
N ASN A 232 7.06 1.18 12.38
CA ASN A 232 5.99 1.57 11.44
C ASN A 232 6.30 1.16 9.99
N SER A 233 5.49 1.57 9.04
CA SER A 233 5.62 1.19 7.63
C SER A 233 6.97 1.47 6.99
N ARG A 234 7.68 2.55 7.38
CA ARG A 234 8.95 2.92 6.73
C ARG A 234 10.05 1.87 6.87
N PRO A 235 10.53 1.50 8.07
CA PRO A 235 11.58 0.49 8.20
C PRO A 235 11.19 -0.86 7.57
N ASN A 236 9.91 -1.24 7.67
CA ASN A 236 9.41 -2.48 7.08
C ASN A 236 9.43 -2.41 5.56
N GLY A 237 8.97 -1.30 4.98
CA GLY A 237 9.02 -1.04 3.53
C GLY A 237 10.44 -0.93 2.99
N PHE A 238 11.37 -0.30 3.73
CA PHE A 238 12.79 -0.26 3.36
C PHE A 238 13.40 -1.66 3.36
N GLY A 239 13.14 -2.48 4.38
CA GLY A 239 13.57 -3.88 4.37
C GLY A 239 12.94 -4.69 3.22
N LEU A 240 11.64 -4.50 2.97
CA LEU A 240 10.87 -5.24 1.95
C LEU A 240 11.28 -4.90 0.51
N LEU A 241 11.49 -3.60 0.23
CA LEU A 241 11.55 -3.08 -1.14
C LEU A 241 12.94 -2.57 -1.51
N LEU A 242 13.82 -2.31 -0.54
CA LEU A 242 15.21 -1.90 -0.77
C LEU A 242 16.21 -2.92 -0.23
N GLY A 243 15.79 -3.81 0.68
CA GLY A 243 16.69 -4.75 1.35
C GLY A 243 17.67 -4.06 2.29
N LYS A 244 17.31 -2.87 2.81
CA LYS A 244 18.21 -2.02 3.59
C LYS A 244 17.63 -1.67 4.96
N SER A 245 18.49 -1.59 5.97
CA SER A 245 18.18 -1.06 7.28
C SER A 245 18.37 0.45 7.33
N ILE A 246 17.42 1.13 7.97
CA ILE A 246 17.49 2.57 8.28
C ILE A 246 17.78 2.86 9.76
N TYR A 247 17.92 1.81 10.58
CA TYR A 247 18.20 1.93 12.00
C TYR A 247 19.45 1.16 12.38
N ASN A 248 20.21 1.74 13.32
CA ASN A 248 21.27 1.02 14.00
C ASN A 248 20.62 0.03 14.98
N ILE A 249 21.08 -1.20 14.95
CA ILE A 249 20.74 -2.21 15.96
C ILE A 249 21.80 -2.14 17.03
N ALA A 250 21.39 -1.84 18.26
CA ALA A 250 22.30 -1.79 19.40
C ALA A 250 22.88 -3.18 19.71
N LYS A 251 24.08 -3.20 20.29
CA LYS A 251 24.65 -4.41 20.88
C LYS A 251 23.78 -4.87 22.03
N SER A 252 23.47 -6.17 22.07
CA SER A 252 22.75 -6.81 23.16
C SER A 252 23.31 -8.22 23.38
N PRO A 253 22.91 -8.94 24.44
CA PRO A 253 23.27 -10.34 24.59
C PRO A 253 22.85 -11.24 23.42
N MET A 254 21.86 -10.81 22.61
CA MET A 254 21.33 -11.53 21.45
C MET A 254 21.82 -10.97 20.10
N SER A 255 22.52 -9.84 20.08
CA SER A 255 22.92 -9.17 18.84
C SER A 255 24.29 -8.51 18.99
N LYS A 256 25.17 -8.76 18.00
CA LYS A 256 26.48 -8.09 17.92
C LYS A 256 26.37 -6.60 17.56
N GLY A 257 25.15 -6.10 17.37
CA GLY A 257 24.84 -4.78 16.86
C GLY A 257 25.13 -4.68 15.37
N TYR A 258 24.38 -3.83 14.68
CA TYR A 258 24.51 -3.61 13.24
C TYR A 258 24.33 -2.13 12.95
N GLU A 259 25.19 -1.57 12.11
CA GLU A 259 24.99 -0.21 11.61
C GLU A 259 23.92 -0.22 10.51
N SER A 260 23.13 0.85 10.46
CA SER A 260 22.22 1.15 9.35
C SER A 260 22.98 1.25 8.03
N ASP A 261 22.35 0.83 6.93
CA ASP A 261 22.91 0.96 5.58
C ASP A 261 23.04 2.43 5.15
N TYR A 262 22.32 3.33 5.83
CA TYR A 262 22.35 4.77 5.60
C TYR A 262 23.02 5.49 6.76
N LYS A 263 23.88 6.47 6.42
CA LYS A 263 24.51 7.37 7.38
C LYS A 263 23.76 8.69 7.44
N ASN A 264 23.81 9.40 8.57
CA ASN A 264 23.34 10.80 8.69
C ASN A 264 21.94 11.08 8.09
N ASN A 265 20.99 10.15 8.25
CA ASN A 265 19.62 10.26 7.71
C ASN A 265 19.56 10.40 6.16
N GLU A 266 20.56 9.87 5.44
CA GLU A 266 20.64 9.87 3.98
C GLU A 266 19.41 9.24 3.32
N TYR A 267 18.81 8.21 3.93
CA TYR A 267 17.58 7.57 3.45
C TYR A 267 16.41 8.55 3.31
N CYS A 268 16.40 9.63 4.08
CA CYS A 268 15.32 10.61 4.12
C CYS A 268 15.70 11.90 3.38
N ASN A 269 16.96 12.33 3.51
CA ASN A 269 17.49 13.56 2.93
C ASN A 269 17.94 13.40 1.46
N GLY A 270 18.21 12.18 1.02
CA GLY A 270 18.53 11.80 -0.35
C GLY A 270 17.30 11.36 -1.13
N TYR A 271 17.41 11.35 -2.46
CA TYR A 271 16.41 10.72 -3.31
C TYR A 271 16.76 9.23 -3.51
N LEU A 272 15.75 8.37 -3.55
CA LEU A 272 15.90 6.91 -3.63
C LEU A 272 16.13 6.38 -5.07
N ASP A 273 16.22 7.26 -6.06
CA ASP A 273 16.34 6.89 -7.48
C ASP A 273 17.57 6.02 -7.80
N ASN A 274 18.66 6.18 -7.04
CA ASN A 274 19.89 5.38 -7.21
C ASN A 274 20.00 4.25 -6.19
N ASP A 275 18.92 3.94 -5.49
CA ASP A 275 18.88 2.92 -4.46
C ASP A 275 18.50 1.54 -5.02
N THR A 276 18.46 0.53 -4.16
CA THR A 276 18.23 -0.87 -4.52
C THR A 276 16.73 -1.21 -4.60
N PHE A 277 15.91 -0.28 -5.10
CA PHE A 277 14.46 -0.53 -5.17
C PHE A 277 14.18 -1.74 -6.06
N ILE A 278 13.47 -2.72 -5.50
CA ILE A 278 13.25 -4.01 -6.14
C ILE A 278 12.54 -3.89 -7.50
N GLY A 279 11.72 -2.84 -7.67
CA GLY A 279 11.08 -2.55 -8.96
C GLY A 279 12.07 -2.27 -10.08
N TYR A 280 13.24 -1.67 -9.80
CA TYR A 280 14.29 -1.45 -10.80
C TYR A 280 14.87 -2.78 -11.30
N ARG A 281 15.08 -3.75 -10.40
CA ARG A 281 15.55 -5.09 -10.79
C ARG A 281 14.57 -5.81 -11.72
N PHE A 282 13.28 -5.74 -11.41
CA PHE A 282 12.24 -6.31 -12.28
C PHE A 282 12.20 -5.62 -13.65
N GLN A 283 12.33 -4.29 -13.69
CA GLN A 283 12.39 -3.54 -14.95
C GLN A 283 13.62 -3.94 -15.79
N ASP A 284 14.79 -4.06 -15.17
CA ASP A 284 16.02 -4.50 -15.82
C ASP A 284 15.89 -5.92 -16.37
N ASP A 285 15.11 -6.78 -15.70
CA ASP A 285 14.77 -8.14 -16.15
C ASP A 285 13.60 -8.19 -17.17
N GLY A 286 13.14 -7.04 -17.66
CA GLY A 286 12.15 -6.91 -18.74
C GLY A 286 10.68 -6.94 -18.29
N TYR A 287 10.40 -6.79 -16.99
CA TYR A 287 9.04 -6.69 -16.49
C TYR A 287 8.47 -5.29 -16.71
N VAL A 288 7.17 -5.22 -16.98
CA VAL A 288 6.42 -3.98 -16.80
C VAL A 288 6.09 -3.86 -15.31
N SER A 289 6.29 -2.68 -14.74
CA SER A 289 6.16 -2.42 -13.31
C SER A 289 5.04 -1.42 -12.99
N MET A 290 4.34 -1.67 -11.89
CA MET A 290 3.32 -0.79 -11.33
C MET A 290 3.59 -0.54 -9.83
N MET A 291 3.48 0.70 -9.39
CA MET A 291 3.42 1.04 -7.97
C MET A 291 2.21 1.93 -7.69
N SER A 292 1.46 1.55 -6.65
CA SER A 292 0.22 2.20 -6.26
C SER A 292 0.12 2.23 -4.75
N GLU A 293 0.00 3.44 -4.20
CA GLU A 293 -0.26 3.67 -2.78
C GLU A 293 -1.53 4.53 -2.69
N ASP A 294 -2.30 4.36 -1.62
CA ASP A 294 -3.47 5.21 -1.36
C ASP A 294 -3.22 6.39 -0.42
N TRP A 295 -1.97 6.65 -0.06
CA TRP A 295 -1.55 7.82 0.69
C TRP A 295 -0.42 8.59 -0.01
N ALA A 296 -0.56 9.91 -0.18
CA ALA A 296 0.36 10.81 -0.86
C ALA A 296 1.68 10.96 -0.10
N LEU A 297 1.66 10.76 1.21
CA LEU A 297 2.86 10.54 2.01
C LEU A 297 3.01 9.04 2.23
N GLY A 298 3.41 8.34 1.17
CA GLY A 298 3.59 6.91 1.16
C GLY A 298 4.82 6.45 1.94
N VAL A 299 5.13 5.17 1.80
CA VAL A 299 6.13 4.45 2.60
C VAL A 299 7.52 5.09 2.58
N PHE A 300 7.90 5.71 1.46
CA PHE A 300 9.25 6.28 1.26
C PHE A 300 9.36 7.78 1.52
N ASN A 301 8.25 8.52 1.51
CA ASN A 301 8.26 9.98 1.64
C ASN A 301 7.61 10.49 2.95
N TRP A 302 6.84 9.68 3.66
CA TRP A 302 6.40 10.02 5.02
C TRP A 302 7.61 10.18 5.99
N PRO A 303 7.55 11.05 7.02
CA PRO A 303 6.70 12.24 7.05
C PRO A 303 7.22 13.33 6.13
N ASN A 304 8.54 13.50 6.06
CA ASN A 304 9.22 14.61 5.37
C ASN A 304 10.49 14.13 4.63
N CYS A 305 10.46 12.91 4.11
CA CYS A 305 11.56 12.33 3.34
C CYS A 305 11.38 12.62 1.86
N LYS A 306 12.47 12.78 1.10
CA LYS A 306 12.35 13.16 -0.31
C LYS A 306 11.69 12.10 -1.19
N GLY A 307 11.77 10.82 -0.80
CA GLY A 307 11.27 9.70 -1.60
C GLY A 307 11.97 9.63 -2.97
N PHE A 308 11.20 9.40 -4.02
CA PHE A 308 11.69 9.37 -5.40
C PHE A 308 11.58 10.73 -6.09
N LYS A 309 12.67 11.12 -6.78
CA LYS A 309 12.73 12.31 -7.63
C LYS A 309 12.05 12.09 -8.97
N THR A 310 12.09 10.87 -9.49
CA THR A 310 11.46 10.45 -10.75
C THR A 310 10.53 9.27 -10.50
N LYS A 311 9.63 8.96 -11.44
CA LYS A 311 8.72 7.82 -11.24
C LYS A 311 9.51 6.51 -11.10
N PRO A 312 9.29 5.70 -10.04
CA PRO A 312 10.08 4.49 -9.79
C PRO A 312 9.59 3.28 -10.61
N THR A 313 8.41 3.37 -11.22
CA THR A 313 7.78 2.29 -11.99
C THR A 313 7.23 2.78 -13.34
N ASN A 314 6.90 1.86 -14.25
CA ASN A 314 6.31 2.24 -15.53
C ASN A 314 4.96 2.95 -15.33
N HIS A 315 4.15 2.40 -14.42
CA HIS A 315 2.85 2.90 -14.00
C HIS A 315 2.89 3.33 -12.53
N TYR A 316 2.72 4.62 -12.26
CA TYR A 316 2.82 5.15 -10.90
C TYR A 316 1.57 5.95 -10.53
N MET A 317 0.79 5.46 -9.56
CA MET A 317 -0.50 6.05 -9.20
C MET A 317 -0.38 7.34 -8.36
N ARG A 318 0.83 7.77 -7.98
CA ARG A 318 1.08 8.98 -7.18
C ARG A 318 0.34 10.25 -7.64
N PRO A 319 0.18 10.54 -8.95
CA PRO A 319 -0.63 11.69 -9.39
C PRO A 319 -2.08 11.66 -8.93
N PHE A 320 -2.65 10.47 -8.77
CA PHE A 320 -3.98 10.32 -8.21
C PHE A 320 -4.01 10.84 -6.77
N GLN A 321 -3.11 10.36 -5.91
CA GLN A 321 -3.08 10.75 -4.50
C GLN A 321 -2.69 12.21 -4.29
N LEU A 322 -1.68 12.72 -5.01
CA LEU A 322 -1.30 14.14 -4.93
C LEU A 322 -2.45 15.08 -5.32
N ARG A 323 -3.36 14.65 -6.19
CA ARG A 323 -4.57 15.43 -6.53
C ARG A 323 -5.62 15.40 -5.43
N LEU A 324 -5.65 14.37 -4.58
CA LEU A 324 -6.60 14.24 -3.47
C LEU A 324 -6.13 14.95 -2.20
N GLU A 325 -4.85 14.84 -1.88
CA GLU A 325 -4.31 15.23 -0.56
C GLU A 325 -2.87 15.78 -0.60
N GLY A 326 -2.35 16.09 -1.78
CA GLY A 326 -1.06 16.77 -1.91
C GLY A 326 -1.09 18.18 -1.31
N ASN A 327 0.03 18.89 -1.45
CA ASN A 327 0.09 20.29 -1.00
C ASN A 327 -0.86 21.19 -1.82
N LYS A 328 -1.04 22.44 -1.39
CA LYS A 328 -1.95 23.43 -2.01
C LYS A 328 -1.75 23.63 -3.53
N LYS A 329 -0.56 23.36 -4.06
CA LYS A 329 -0.26 23.48 -5.49
C LYS A 329 -0.88 22.34 -6.30
N TRP A 330 -0.95 21.14 -5.74
CA TRP A 330 -1.34 19.92 -6.46
C TRP A 330 -2.73 19.42 -6.09
N ILE A 331 -3.20 19.69 -4.88
CA ILE A 331 -4.52 19.25 -4.40
C ILE A 331 -5.67 19.87 -5.18
N SER A 332 -6.71 19.09 -5.44
CA SER A 332 -8.00 19.54 -5.97
C SER A 332 -8.98 19.70 -4.82
N PRO A 333 -9.33 20.93 -4.43
CA PRO A 333 -10.27 21.12 -3.33
C PRO A 333 -11.58 20.37 -3.58
N GLY A 334 -11.96 19.55 -2.61
CA GLY A 334 -13.20 18.75 -2.65
C GLY A 334 -13.14 17.45 -3.45
N MET A 335 -12.09 17.18 -4.22
CA MET A 335 -12.03 15.97 -5.07
C MET A 335 -12.10 14.68 -4.24
N SER A 336 -11.36 14.58 -3.14
CA SER A 336 -11.41 13.42 -2.23
C SER A 336 -12.84 13.15 -1.74
N GLU A 337 -13.57 14.18 -1.32
CA GLU A 337 -14.97 14.04 -0.91
C GLU A 337 -15.87 13.60 -2.09
N ILE A 338 -15.67 14.17 -3.28
CA ILE A 338 -16.44 13.85 -4.49
C ILE A 338 -16.33 12.38 -4.85
N ILE A 339 -15.10 11.86 -4.94
CA ILE A 339 -14.84 10.52 -5.45
C ILE A 339 -14.98 9.44 -4.37
N HIS A 340 -14.77 9.78 -3.10
CA HIS A 340 -14.95 8.83 -2.01
C HIS A 340 -16.37 8.85 -1.46
N LYS A 341 -16.64 9.72 -0.48
CA LYS A 341 -17.94 9.78 0.20
C LYS A 341 -19.08 10.08 -0.77
N GLY A 342 -18.83 10.90 -1.77
CA GLY A 342 -19.80 11.26 -2.81
C GLY A 342 -20.25 10.08 -3.67
N LEU A 343 -19.40 9.06 -3.87
CA LEU A 343 -19.70 7.85 -4.65
C LEU A 343 -19.87 6.60 -3.79
N CYS A 344 -19.79 6.73 -2.46
CA CYS A 344 -19.75 5.59 -1.54
C CYS A 344 -18.63 4.61 -1.87
N ARG A 345 -17.44 5.14 -2.18
CA ARG A 345 -16.29 4.36 -2.62
C ARG A 345 -15.09 4.65 -1.72
N GLU A 346 -14.51 3.60 -1.15
CA GLU A 346 -13.31 3.72 -0.34
C GLU A 346 -12.02 3.75 -1.20
N THR A 347 -10.89 4.14 -0.60
CA THR A 347 -9.60 4.30 -1.28
C THR A 347 -9.12 3.00 -1.95
N PHE A 348 -9.25 1.86 -1.26
CA PHE A 348 -8.83 0.56 -1.77
C PHE A 348 -9.52 0.17 -3.08
N HIS A 349 -10.77 0.61 -3.31
CA HIS A 349 -11.47 0.34 -4.57
C HIS A 349 -10.77 0.98 -5.77
N TYR A 350 -10.05 2.08 -5.59
CA TYR A 350 -9.26 2.72 -6.65
C TYR A 350 -7.94 1.98 -6.87
N GLN A 351 -7.27 1.60 -5.78
CA GLN A 351 -6.05 0.79 -5.82
C GLN A 351 -6.26 -0.54 -6.56
N MET A 352 -7.32 -1.26 -6.19
CA MET A 352 -7.63 -2.58 -6.75
C MET A 352 -8.16 -2.48 -8.18
N ALA A 353 -8.87 -1.40 -8.53
CA ALA A 353 -9.25 -1.15 -9.93
C ALA A 353 -8.03 -0.87 -10.80
N TYR A 354 -7.05 -0.10 -10.31
CA TYR A 354 -5.80 0.18 -11.00
C TYR A 354 -4.96 -1.10 -11.21
N LEU A 355 -4.84 -1.93 -10.16
CA LEU A 355 -4.22 -3.26 -10.25
C LEU A 355 -4.94 -4.17 -11.25
N GLN A 356 -6.28 -4.21 -11.23
CA GLN A 356 -7.06 -5.03 -12.15
C GLN A 356 -6.82 -4.63 -13.61
N ASP A 357 -6.78 -3.33 -13.89
CA ASP A 357 -6.48 -2.79 -15.22
C ASP A 357 -5.06 -3.18 -15.64
N PHE A 358 -4.10 -3.14 -14.71
CA PHE A 358 -2.70 -3.49 -14.96
C PHE A 358 -2.53 -4.97 -15.34
N ILE A 359 -3.17 -5.86 -14.58
CA ILE A 359 -3.19 -7.31 -14.85
C ILE A 359 -3.73 -7.57 -16.26
N ASN A 360 -4.78 -6.86 -16.67
CA ASN A 360 -5.43 -7.06 -17.98
C ASN A 360 -4.65 -6.43 -19.15
N LYS A 361 -3.89 -5.36 -18.91
CA LYS A 361 -3.28 -4.56 -19.98
C LYS A 361 -2.06 -5.21 -20.62
N TYR A 362 -1.35 -6.05 -19.87
CA TYR A 362 -0.11 -6.70 -20.29
C TYR A 362 -0.22 -8.23 -20.24
N PRO A 363 -1.01 -8.85 -21.15
CA PRO A 363 -1.06 -10.31 -21.26
C PRO A 363 0.21 -10.91 -21.87
N ASP A 364 1.02 -10.09 -22.54
CA ASP A 364 2.20 -10.45 -23.35
C ASP A 364 3.53 -10.07 -22.71
N LYS A 365 3.52 -9.49 -21.50
CA LYS A 365 4.73 -9.10 -20.76
C LYS A 365 4.64 -9.56 -19.30
N PRO A 366 5.76 -9.96 -18.70
CA PRO A 366 5.79 -10.24 -17.27
C PRO A 366 5.57 -8.95 -16.49
N LYS A 367 4.86 -9.05 -15.37
CA LYS A 367 4.37 -7.91 -14.57
C LYS A 367 4.94 -7.95 -13.16
N PHE A 368 5.44 -6.82 -12.68
CA PHE A 368 5.73 -6.59 -11.26
C PHE A 368 4.77 -5.53 -10.74
N SER A 369 4.01 -5.80 -9.68
CA SER A 369 3.12 -4.79 -9.08
C SER A 369 3.27 -4.70 -7.58
N LEU A 370 3.32 -3.47 -7.08
CA LEU A 370 3.13 -3.13 -5.68
C LEU A 370 1.83 -2.34 -5.51
N THR A 371 0.89 -2.88 -4.75
CA THR A 371 -0.33 -2.20 -4.31
C THR A 371 -0.32 -2.10 -2.79
N TRP A 372 -0.15 -0.89 -2.25
CA TRP A 372 -0.08 -0.61 -0.82
C TRP A 372 -1.34 0.13 -0.37
N MET A 373 -2.17 -0.52 0.44
CA MET A 373 -3.41 0.04 0.97
C MET A 373 -3.17 0.53 2.40
N SER A 374 -2.79 1.78 2.54
CA SER A 374 -2.60 2.47 3.81
C SER A 374 -3.93 2.77 4.49
N TYR A 375 -4.89 3.38 3.80
CA TYR A 375 -6.09 3.89 4.49
C TYR A 375 -7.03 2.83 5.03
N LEU A 376 -7.05 1.64 4.41
CA LEU A 376 -8.05 0.63 4.70
C LEU A 376 -8.05 0.21 6.18
N ALA A 377 -6.90 -0.13 6.76
CA ALA A 377 -6.84 -0.67 8.12
C ALA A 377 -5.93 0.08 9.10
N HIS A 378 -5.16 1.09 8.65
CA HIS A 378 -4.05 1.70 9.42
C HIS A 378 -4.41 2.12 10.87
N ASN A 379 -5.63 2.59 11.11
CA ASN A 379 -6.07 3.05 12.44
C ASN A 379 -7.21 2.21 13.05
N ASP A 380 -7.54 1.07 12.45
CA ASP A 380 -8.74 0.32 12.81
C ASP A 380 -8.62 -1.20 12.56
N GLN A 381 -8.44 -1.92 13.66
CA GLN A 381 -8.44 -3.40 13.70
C GLN A 381 -9.71 -4.06 13.14
N ASN A 382 -10.82 -3.32 13.00
CA ASN A 382 -12.10 -3.84 12.54
C ASN A 382 -12.42 -3.43 11.09
N ALA A 383 -11.53 -2.72 10.39
CA ALA A 383 -11.86 -2.15 9.09
C ALA A 383 -11.87 -3.16 7.92
N LEU A 384 -11.43 -4.40 8.15
CA LEU A 384 -11.39 -5.41 7.09
C LEU A 384 -12.70 -6.19 6.95
N TYR A 385 -13.51 -6.30 8.01
CA TYR A 385 -14.68 -7.20 8.03
C TYR A 385 -15.67 -6.95 6.88
N HIS A 386 -15.91 -5.69 6.51
CA HIS A 386 -16.84 -5.36 5.42
C HIS A 386 -16.24 -5.58 4.02
N THR A 387 -14.94 -5.83 3.92
CA THR A 387 -14.22 -5.99 2.65
C THR A 387 -14.01 -7.44 2.22
N ASP A 388 -14.29 -8.42 3.09
CA ASP A 388 -14.00 -9.83 2.81
C ASP A 388 -14.65 -10.34 1.52
N ASP A 389 -15.91 -9.95 1.26
CA ASP A 389 -16.59 -10.29 0.00
C ASP A 389 -15.95 -9.64 -1.23
N TYR A 390 -15.44 -8.42 -1.10
CA TYR A 390 -14.76 -7.74 -2.21
C TYR A 390 -13.48 -8.48 -2.60
N PHE A 391 -12.61 -8.77 -1.62
CA PHE A 391 -11.34 -9.44 -1.90
C PHE A 391 -11.53 -10.90 -2.28
N TYR A 392 -12.48 -11.62 -1.68
CA TYR A 392 -12.90 -12.94 -2.13
C TYR A 392 -13.22 -12.95 -3.63
N ASN A 393 -14.06 -12.01 -4.08
CA ASN A 393 -14.45 -11.92 -5.49
C ASN A 393 -13.26 -11.54 -6.37
N PHE A 394 -12.43 -10.57 -5.95
CA PHE A 394 -11.23 -10.17 -6.71
C PHE A 394 -10.30 -11.35 -6.97
N PHE A 395 -9.96 -12.13 -5.93
CA PHE A 395 -9.13 -13.32 -6.11
C PHE A 395 -9.88 -14.39 -6.90
N ASN A 396 -11.15 -14.63 -6.61
CA ASN A 396 -11.94 -15.62 -7.34
C ASN A 396 -11.96 -15.36 -8.87
N ASP A 397 -12.13 -14.10 -9.28
CA ASP A 397 -12.26 -13.71 -10.68
C ASP A 397 -10.92 -13.66 -11.42
N ASN A 398 -9.80 -13.63 -10.69
CA ASN A 398 -8.44 -13.58 -11.25
C ASN A 398 -7.63 -14.87 -11.05
N LYS A 399 -8.27 -15.99 -10.66
CA LYS A 399 -7.62 -17.30 -10.49
C LYS A 399 -6.72 -17.67 -11.68
N GLU A 400 -7.29 -17.64 -12.88
CA GLU A 400 -6.56 -18.00 -14.11
C GLU A 400 -5.44 -17.01 -14.44
N LYS A 401 -5.66 -15.72 -14.18
CA LYS A 401 -4.66 -14.68 -14.49
C LYS A 401 -3.45 -14.75 -13.56
N PHE A 402 -3.63 -15.29 -12.35
CA PHE A 402 -2.57 -15.47 -11.38
C PHE A 402 -1.95 -16.88 -11.39
N ASN A 403 -2.36 -17.76 -12.32
CA ASN A 403 -1.84 -19.13 -12.37
C ASN A 403 -0.33 -19.18 -12.62
N ASN A 404 0.22 -18.26 -13.41
CA ASN A 404 1.65 -18.12 -13.63
C ASN A 404 2.21 -16.91 -12.87
N SER A 405 1.94 -16.81 -11.56
CA SER A 405 2.36 -15.65 -10.76
C SER A 405 2.82 -16.04 -9.37
N PHE A 406 3.81 -15.32 -8.86
CA PHE A 406 4.03 -15.15 -7.43
C PHE A 406 3.05 -14.08 -6.92
N VAL A 407 2.19 -14.44 -5.97
CA VAL A 407 1.21 -13.53 -5.37
C VAL A 407 1.45 -13.48 -3.87
N LEU A 408 1.91 -12.32 -3.39
CA LEU A 408 2.12 -12.02 -1.99
C LEU A 408 0.95 -11.16 -1.51
N VAL A 409 0.21 -11.67 -0.53
CA VAL A 409 -0.83 -10.90 0.18
C VAL A 409 -0.38 -10.77 1.62
N MET A 410 -0.08 -9.55 2.06
CA MET A 410 0.67 -9.34 3.30
C MET A 410 0.34 -8.06 4.03
N GLY A 411 0.76 -7.97 5.28
CA GLY A 411 0.91 -6.72 6.02
C GLY A 411 2.39 -6.31 6.12
N ASP A 412 2.63 -5.03 6.39
CA ASP A 412 3.95 -4.49 6.73
C ASP A 412 4.25 -4.58 8.25
N HIS A 413 3.21 -4.39 9.05
CA HIS A 413 3.18 -4.60 10.50
C HIS A 413 1.72 -4.83 10.94
N GLY A 414 1.47 -5.20 12.19
CA GLY A 414 0.11 -5.27 12.75
C GLY A 414 -0.39 -3.92 13.28
N ASN A 415 -1.61 -3.87 13.82
CA ASN A 415 -2.16 -2.61 14.30
C ASN A 415 -1.38 -2.04 15.51
N ARG A 416 -0.80 -0.85 15.34
CA ARG A 416 0.03 -0.14 16.33
C ARG A 416 -0.77 0.73 17.29
N PHE A 417 -2.07 0.85 17.09
CA PHE A 417 -2.91 1.81 17.80
C PHE A 417 -4.11 1.14 18.47
N GLY A 418 -4.74 1.90 19.36
CA GLY A 418 -5.99 1.51 20.00
C GLY A 418 -5.85 0.57 21.21
N TRP A 419 -6.99 0.21 21.77
CA TRP A 419 -7.05 -0.55 23.03
C TRP A 419 -6.68 -2.02 22.88
N LEU A 420 -6.87 -2.61 21.70
CA LEU A 420 -6.44 -3.98 21.41
C LEU A 420 -4.91 -4.07 21.50
N ARG A 421 -4.17 -3.13 20.90
CA ARG A 421 -2.71 -3.06 20.95
C ARG A 421 -2.12 -3.03 22.37
N LYS A 422 -2.87 -2.53 23.36
CA LYS A 422 -2.44 -2.47 24.77
C LYS A 422 -2.57 -3.80 25.52
N THR A 423 -3.18 -4.82 24.90
CA THR A 423 -3.20 -6.18 25.43
C THR A 423 -1.93 -6.93 25.01
N SER A 424 -1.56 -7.98 25.76
CA SER A 424 -0.42 -8.82 25.38
C SER A 424 -0.59 -9.47 24.01
N VAL A 425 -1.80 -9.89 23.65
CA VAL A 425 -2.12 -10.43 22.33
C VAL A 425 -1.94 -9.37 21.25
N GLY A 426 -2.46 -8.16 21.47
CA GLY A 426 -2.32 -7.05 20.52
C GLY A 426 -0.88 -6.59 20.31
N GLU A 427 -0.04 -6.68 21.33
CA GLU A 427 1.40 -6.44 21.20
C GLU A 427 2.10 -7.48 20.31
N ILE A 428 1.76 -8.75 20.47
CA ILE A 428 2.29 -9.80 19.60
C ILE A 428 1.74 -9.63 18.17
N GLU A 429 0.45 -9.30 18.00
CA GLU A 429 -0.14 -9.02 16.69
C GLU A 429 0.56 -7.87 15.95
N ASP A 430 0.87 -6.78 16.65
CA ASP A 430 1.63 -5.65 16.08
C ASP A 430 2.96 -6.11 15.47
N ASN A 431 3.67 -7.00 16.16
CA ASN A 431 4.96 -7.50 15.71
C ASN A 431 4.86 -8.58 14.61
N ASN A 432 3.67 -9.16 14.37
CA ASN A 432 3.48 -10.29 13.45
C ASN A 432 2.47 -9.95 12.33
N PRO A 433 2.89 -9.19 11.30
CA PRO A 433 2.10 -9.00 10.09
C PRO A 433 1.79 -10.35 9.41
N PHE A 434 0.67 -10.39 8.70
CA PHE A 434 0.30 -11.59 7.95
C PHE A 434 1.09 -11.70 6.65
N LEU A 435 1.27 -12.93 6.15
CA LEU A 435 1.82 -13.18 4.82
C LEU A 435 1.25 -14.48 4.25
N PHE A 436 0.56 -14.36 3.12
CA PHE A 436 0.22 -15.47 2.23
C PHE A 436 1.06 -15.35 0.96
N LEU A 437 1.79 -16.42 0.63
CA LEU A 437 2.53 -16.54 -0.63
C LEU A 437 1.94 -17.66 -1.46
N SER A 438 1.43 -17.31 -2.64
CA SER A 438 1.18 -18.25 -3.73
C SER A 438 2.33 -18.20 -4.72
N VAL A 439 2.76 -19.37 -5.17
CA VAL A 439 3.75 -19.52 -6.25
C VAL A 439 3.06 -19.95 -7.55
N PRO A 440 3.70 -19.79 -8.73
CA PRO A 440 3.16 -20.29 -9.99
C PRO A 440 2.71 -21.74 -9.90
N ALA A 441 1.58 -22.06 -10.54
CA ALA A 441 0.95 -23.37 -10.48
C ALA A 441 1.89 -24.51 -10.95
N SER A 442 2.81 -24.22 -11.87
CA SER A 442 3.87 -25.14 -12.30
C SER A 442 4.83 -25.53 -11.18
N LEU A 443 5.13 -24.61 -10.25
CA LEU A 443 6.00 -24.85 -9.10
C LEU A 443 5.30 -25.57 -7.95
N ARG A 444 3.96 -25.46 -7.84
CA ARG A 444 3.16 -26.13 -6.79
C ARG A 444 3.22 -27.66 -6.88
N ARG A 445 3.44 -28.22 -8.07
CA ARG A 445 3.57 -29.67 -8.27
C ARG A 445 4.95 -30.21 -7.89
N ASN A 446 5.95 -29.34 -7.72
CA ASN A 446 7.28 -29.76 -7.30
C ASN A 446 7.30 -29.87 -5.77
N THR A 447 7.17 -31.11 -5.29
CA THR A 447 7.05 -31.41 -3.85
C THR A 447 8.23 -30.85 -3.06
N THR A 448 9.45 -30.94 -3.59
CA THR A 448 10.67 -30.42 -2.92
C THR A 448 10.60 -28.91 -2.66
N TYR A 449 10.18 -28.11 -3.66
CA TYR A 449 10.02 -26.67 -3.47
C TYR A 449 8.90 -26.37 -2.48
N THR A 450 7.73 -27.01 -2.65
CA THR A 450 6.60 -26.74 -1.76
C THR A 450 6.85 -27.17 -0.32
N ASP A 451 7.58 -28.26 -0.10
CA ASP A 451 7.95 -28.74 1.24
C ASP A 451 8.97 -27.82 1.89
N THR A 452 9.94 -27.33 1.12
CA THR A 452 10.91 -26.32 1.59
C THR A 452 10.19 -25.03 1.99
N LEU A 453 9.28 -24.52 1.15
CA LEU A 453 8.47 -23.34 1.48
C LEU A 453 7.61 -23.55 2.74
N LYS A 454 6.96 -24.71 2.88
CA LYS A 454 6.18 -25.07 4.08
C LYS A 454 7.04 -25.19 5.34
N GLN A 455 8.28 -25.64 5.21
CA GLN A 455 9.23 -25.68 6.33
C GLN A 455 9.69 -24.28 6.72
N ASN A 456 10.00 -23.42 5.73
CA ASN A 456 10.40 -22.04 5.98
C ASN A 456 9.26 -21.20 6.55
N ALA A 457 8.01 -21.50 6.19
CA ALA A 457 6.82 -20.87 6.77
C ALA A 457 6.63 -21.09 8.28
N LYS A 458 7.36 -22.05 8.87
CA LYS A 458 7.38 -22.32 10.31
C LYS A 458 8.55 -21.66 11.02
N LYS A 459 9.41 -20.93 10.30
CA LYS A 459 10.58 -20.23 10.85
C LYS A 459 10.27 -18.75 11.01
N LEU A 460 11.02 -18.11 11.90
CA LEU A 460 11.02 -16.65 11.99
C LEU A 460 11.52 -16.06 10.67
N MET A 461 10.78 -15.11 10.14
CA MET A 461 11.12 -14.37 8.93
C MET A 461 10.98 -12.87 9.16
N THR A 462 11.61 -12.09 8.31
CA THR A 462 11.47 -10.63 8.26
C THR A 462 11.24 -10.18 6.82
N HIS A 463 11.02 -8.88 6.64
CA HIS A 463 10.85 -8.33 5.30
C HIS A 463 12.13 -8.40 4.46
N TYR A 464 13.31 -8.54 5.08
CA TYR A 464 14.57 -8.77 4.37
C TYR A 464 14.56 -10.10 3.62
N ASP A 465 13.97 -11.15 4.20
CA ASP A 465 13.87 -12.46 3.56
C ASP A 465 12.95 -12.42 2.33
N ILE A 466 11.92 -11.56 2.37
CA ILE A 466 11.04 -11.30 1.23
C ILE A 466 11.80 -10.55 0.14
N TYR A 467 12.59 -9.52 0.48
CA TYR A 467 13.43 -8.82 -0.50
C TYR A 467 14.45 -9.76 -1.16
N ALA A 468 15.10 -10.63 -0.39
CA ALA A 468 16.01 -11.65 -0.90
C ALA A 468 15.29 -12.60 -1.87
N THR A 469 14.07 -13.03 -1.53
CA THR A 469 13.21 -13.85 -2.38
C THR A 469 12.86 -13.16 -3.70
N LEU A 470 12.45 -11.89 -3.64
CA LEU A 470 12.14 -11.10 -4.84
C LEU A 470 13.38 -10.94 -5.74
N THR A 471 14.54 -10.71 -5.14
CA THR A 471 15.81 -10.64 -5.86
C THR A 471 16.14 -11.97 -6.53
N GLU A 472 15.90 -13.10 -5.85
CA GLU A 472 16.11 -14.42 -6.44
C GLU A 472 15.18 -14.65 -7.64
N ILE A 473 13.90 -14.26 -7.56
CA ILE A 473 12.96 -14.35 -8.69
C ILE A 473 13.50 -13.62 -9.93
N THR A 474 14.16 -12.47 -9.76
CA THR A 474 14.76 -11.70 -10.88
C THR A 474 16.07 -12.29 -11.42
N ASN A 475 16.79 -13.09 -10.64
CA ASN A 475 18.12 -13.60 -11.01
C ASN A 475 18.09 -14.97 -11.71
N VAL A 476 16.94 -15.63 -11.76
CA VAL A 476 16.84 -16.99 -12.28
C VAL A 476 16.56 -16.99 -13.78
N SER A 477 17.65 -17.03 -14.56
CA SER A 477 17.64 -17.33 -15.99
C SER A 477 17.29 -18.81 -16.31
N CYS A 478 17.04 -19.67 -15.30
CA CYS A 478 16.63 -21.06 -15.53
C CYS A 478 15.96 -21.65 -14.26
N TYR A 479 14.64 -21.87 -14.28
CA TYR A 479 13.75 -22.23 -13.14
C TYR A 479 14.08 -23.52 -12.35
N PHE A 480 15.23 -24.16 -12.54
CA PHE A 480 15.56 -25.46 -11.94
C PHE A 480 16.47 -25.40 -10.70
N LYS A 481 16.82 -24.21 -10.17
CA LYS A 481 17.67 -24.06 -8.97
C LYS A 481 17.26 -22.90 -8.06
N LEU A 482 16.01 -22.86 -7.61
CA LEU A 482 15.54 -21.84 -6.65
C LEU A 482 15.71 -22.33 -5.19
N ASN A 483 16.47 -21.59 -4.39
CA ASN A 483 16.56 -21.72 -2.92
C ASN A 483 15.62 -20.69 -2.27
N PHE A 484 14.32 -20.79 -2.55
CA PHE A 484 13.34 -19.88 -1.96
C PHE A 484 13.38 -19.90 -0.43
N LEU A 485 13.55 -18.70 0.16
CA LEU A 485 13.42 -18.45 1.61
C LEU A 485 14.40 -19.24 2.48
N GLY A 486 15.62 -19.48 1.98
CA GLY A 486 16.71 -19.87 2.84
C GLY A 486 16.89 -18.80 3.92
N VAL A 487 16.63 -19.16 5.18
CA VAL A 487 17.21 -18.44 6.32
C VAL A 487 18.70 -18.46 6.04
N GLY A 488 19.24 -17.32 5.60
CA GLY A 488 20.69 -17.17 5.55
C GLY A 488 21.19 -17.61 6.91
N GLU A 489 22.33 -18.29 6.98
CA GLU A 489 23.02 -18.46 8.24
C GLU A 489 23.35 -17.07 8.78
N THR A 490 22.37 -16.44 9.44
CA THR A 490 22.57 -15.34 10.34
C THR A 490 23.38 -15.97 11.44
N HIS A 491 24.68 -15.71 11.41
CA HIS A 491 25.54 -15.84 12.56
C HIS A 491 24.96 -14.98 13.69
N LEU A 492 24.02 -15.56 14.46
CA LEU A 492 23.82 -15.22 15.86
C LEU A 492 25.18 -15.41 16.56
#